data_AF-A0A7V8Y8L8-F1
#
_entry.id   AF-A0A7V8Y8L8-F1
#
_cell.length_a   1.000
_cell.length_b   1.000
_cell.length_c   1.000
_cell.angle_alpha   90.00
_cell.angle_beta   90.00
_cell.angle_gamma   90.00
#
_symmetry.space_group_name_H-M   'P 1'
#
loop_
_entity.id
_entity.type
_entity.pdbx_description
1 polymer ?
#
loop_
_entity_poly.entity_id
_entity_poly.type
_entity_poly.pdbx_seq_one_letter_code
_entity_poly.pdbx_strand_id
1 'polypeptide(L)'
;MKLESYSGEYVGTAEWQGPGVVRLEVPDEMQRAWFEGYFRSEDSFLTGLIGSEEIAIERRDDSREAFTRAVFHLAAYRYKVKDDPETPGNAEGISGQ
;
A
#
# COMPACT_ATOMS: atom_id res chain seq x y z
N MET A 1 1.89 8.03 -5.20
CA MET A 1 1.33 7.98 -3.83
C MET A 1 2.46 7.55 -2.92
N LYS A 2 2.85 8.39 -1.96
CA LYS A 2 3.98 8.13 -1.05
C LYS A 2 3.49 8.05 0.38
N LEU A 3 4.07 7.12 1.12
CA LEU A 3 3.70 6.85 2.50
C LEU A 3 4.94 6.67 3.34
N GLU A 4 4.85 7.14 4.57
CA GLU A 4 5.83 6.87 5.61
C GLU A 4 5.37 5.67 6.45
N SER A 5 6.29 4.76 6.74
CA SER A 5 6.05 3.58 7.58
C SER A 5 6.77 3.73 8.93
N TYR A 6 6.11 3.25 10.00
CA TYR A 6 6.61 3.32 11.36
C TYR A 6 6.37 1.99 12.10
N SER A 7 7.35 1.50 12.85
CA SER A 7 7.22 0.31 13.71
C SER A 7 7.87 0.60 15.06
N GLY A 8 7.19 1.39 15.89
CA GLY A 8 7.76 2.02 17.09
C GLY A 8 8.52 3.30 16.74
N GLU A 9 9.46 3.20 15.82
CA GLU A 9 10.22 4.31 15.22
C GLU A 9 9.98 4.42 13.71
N TYR A 10 10.50 5.48 13.08
CA TYR A 10 10.42 5.68 11.63
C TYR A 10 11.21 4.59 10.90
N VAL A 11 10.55 3.93 9.96
CA VAL A 11 11.13 2.82 9.18
C VAL A 11 11.59 3.28 7.81
N GLY A 12 10.84 4.15 7.13
CA GLY A 12 11.15 4.56 5.77
C GLY A 12 9.90 4.90 4.97
N THR A 13 10.06 5.11 3.66
CA THR A 13 8.93 5.40 2.77
C THR A 13 8.69 4.32 1.72
N ALA A 14 7.42 4.20 1.32
CA ALA A 14 7.00 3.42 0.18
C ALA A 14 6.21 4.32 -0.77
N GLU A 15 6.59 4.33 -2.04
CA GLU A 15 6.00 5.18 -3.06
C GLU A 15 5.57 4.38 -4.27
N TRP A 16 4.27 4.36 -4.53
CA TRP A 16 3.73 3.80 -5.77
C TRP A 16 3.98 4.77 -6.93
N GLN A 17 4.69 4.27 -7.94
CA GLN A 17 5.09 4.98 -9.16
C GLN A 17 4.33 4.49 -10.41
N GLY A 18 3.69 3.33 -10.33
CA GLY A 18 2.93 2.74 -11.42
C GLY A 18 2.74 1.23 -11.23
N PRO A 19 2.04 0.56 -12.14
CA PRO A 19 1.83 -0.90 -12.10
C PRO A 19 3.16 -1.66 -12.01
N GLY A 20 3.31 -2.46 -10.96
CA GLY A 20 4.51 -3.25 -10.68
C GLY A 20 5.71 -2.45 -10.17
N VAL A 21 5.55 -1.14 -9.90
CA VAL A 21 6.65 -0.24 -9.55
C VAL A 21 6.36 0.48 -8.23
N VAL A 22 6.98 -0.03 -7.16
CA VAL A 22 7.01 0.61 -5.83
C VAL A 22 8.45 0.96 -5.49
N ARG A 23 8.72 2.25 -5.27
CA ARG A 23 10.00 2.74 -4.79
C ARG A 23 10.02 2.70 -3.27
N LEU A 24 11.07 2.12 -2.69
CA LEU A 24 11.24 2.01 -1.24
C LEU A 24 12.47 2.80 -0.79
N GLU A 25 12.27 3.71 0.16
CA GLU A 25 13.34 4.44 0.83
C GLU A 25 13.40 3.99 2.30
N VAL A 26 13.82 2.74 2.50
CA VAL A 26 13.99 2.10 3.82
C VAL A 26 15.49 1.87 4.04
N PRO A 27 16.13 2.46 5.07
CA PRO A 27 17.57 2.40 5.26
C PRO A 27 18.05 1.00 5.68
N ASP A 28 17.26 0.27 6.47
CA ASP A 28 17.56 -1.11 6.85
C ASP A 28 17.35 -2.07 5.67
N GLU A 29 18.39 -2.82 5.31
CA GLU A 29 18.39 -3.69 4.13
C GLU A 29 17.45 -4.90 4.28
N MET A 30 17.38 -5.48 5.48
CA MET A 30 16.53 -6.64 5.75
C MET A 30 15.05 -6.25 5.67
N GLN A 31 14.71 -5.10 6.22
CA GLN A 31 13.36 -4.55 6.20
C GLN A 31 12.99 -4.07 4.80
N ARG A 32 13.91 -3.46 4.05
CA ARG A 32 13.71 -3.14 2.63
C ARG A 32 13.37 -4.41 1.82
N ALA A 33 14.17 -5.46 1.96
CA ALA A 33 13.94 -6.73 1.26
C ALA A 33 12.59 -7.35 1.64
N TRP A 34 12.18 -7.23 2.91
CA TRP A 34 10.85 -7.64 3.35
C TRP A 34 9.74 -6.85 2.65
N PHE A 35 9.84 -5.52 2.59
CA PHE A 35 8.87 -4.68 1.87
C PHE A 35 8.84 -4.99 0.37
N GLU A 36 9.99 -5.21 -0.27
CA GLU A 36 10.07 -5.61 -1.68
C GLU A 36 9.32 -6.93 -1.93
N GLY A 37 9.55 -7.93 -1.08
CA GLY A 37 8.85 -9.21 -1.14
C GLY A 37 7.35 -9.05 -0.88
N TYR A 38 6.98 -8.23 0.09
CA TYR A 38 5.61 -7.95 0.44
C TYR A 38 4.82 -7.36 -0.73
N PHE A 39 5.31 -6.27 -1.35
CA PHE A 39 4.61 -5.59 -2.44
C PHE A 39 4.57 -6.39 -3.74
N ARG A 40 5.58 -7.23 -4.02
CA ARG A 40 5.57 -8.10 -5.20
C ARG A 40 4.67 -9.33 -5.07
N SER A 41 4.23 -9.64 -3.85
CA SER A 41 3.42 -10.82 -3.58
C SER A 41 1.93 -10.56 -3.88
N GLU A 42 1.21 -11.62 -4.20
CA GLU A 42 -0.23 -11.59 -4.40
C GLU A 42 -0.98 -11.41 -3.07
N ASP A 43 -2.11 -10.71 -3.15
CA ASP A 43 -3.10 -10.54 -2.10
C ASP A 43 -4.42 -11.12 -2.57
N SER A 44 -5.11 -11.83 -1.67
CA SER A 44 -6.44 -12.36 -1.94
C SER A 44 -7.46 -11.57 -1.14
N PHE A 45 -8.50 -11.09 -1.80
CA PHE A 45 -9.54 -10.27 -1.18
C PHE A 45 -10.92 -10.68 -1.67
N LEU A 46 -11.92 -10.53 -0.79
CA LEU A 46 -13.31 -10.74 -1.13
C LEU A 46 -13.80 -9.58 -2.00
N THR A 47 -14.45 -9.92 -3.10
CA THR A 47 -15.14 -9.00 -3.99
C THR A 47 -16.56 -9.50 -4.24
N GLY A 48 -17.36 -8.71 -4.94
CA GLY A 48 -18.76 -9.03 -5.24
C GLY A 48 -19.75 -8.47 -4.23
N LEU A 49 -21.03 -8.80 -4.43
CA LEU A 49 -22.13 -8.39 -3.58
C LEU A 49 -22.31 -9.39 -2.44
N ILE A 50 -22.88 -8.92 -1.32
CA ILE A 50 -23.22 -9.80 -0.18
C ILE A 50 -24.15 -10.92 -0.68
N GLY A 51 -23.74 -12.18 -0.50
CA GLY A 51 -24.46 -13.36 -1.01
C GLY A 51 -24.10 -13.78 -2.43
N SER A 52 -23.10 -13.15 -3.05
CA SER A 52 -22.48 -13.53 -4.33
C SER A 52 -21.01 -13.09 -4.31
N GLU A 53 -20.33 -13.47 -3.23
CA GLU A 53 -18.93 -13.13 -2.98
C GLU A 53 -17.98 -14.01 -3.78
N GLU A 54 -16.91 -13.41 -4.28
CA GLU A 54 -15.83 -14.08 -5.03
C GLU A 54 -14.47 -13.74 -4.42
N ILE A 55 -13.51 -14.66 -4.52
CA ILE A 55 -12.13 -14.39 -4.13
C ILE A 55 -11.38 -13.88 -5.36
N ALA A 56 -10.98 -12.62 -5.32
CA ALA A 56 -10.05 -12.04 -6.28
C ALA A 56 -8.61 -12.21 -5.78
N ILE A 57 -7.68 -12.35 -6.72
CA ILE A 57 -6.24 -12.41 -6.44
C ILE A 57 -5.57 -11.36 -7.33
N GLU A 58 -4.77 -10.49 -6.72
CA GLU A 58 -4.05 -9.43 -7.42
C GLU A 58 -2.71 -9.19 -6.74
N ARG A 59 -1.67 -8.81 -7.49
CA ARG A 59 -0.42 -8.37 -6.89
C ARG A 59 -0.59 -7.04 -6.16
N ARG A 60 0.06 -6.90 -5.01
CA ARG A 60 -0.02 -5.68 -4.18
C ARG A 60 0.55 -4.44 -4.86
N ASP A 61 1.35 -4.60 -5.91
CA ASP A 61 1.93 -3.52 -6.70
C ASP A 61 1.25 -3.29 -8.07
N ASP A 62 0.23 -4.07 -8.44
CA ASP A 62 -0.33 -4.06 -9.81
C ASP A 62 -1.17 -2.81 -10.11
N SER A 63 -1.94 -2.35 -9.12
CA SER A 63 -2.81 -1.18 -9.23
C SER A 63 -2.64 -0.25 -8.03
N ARG A 64 -3.05 1.02 -8.17
CA ARG A 64 -3.05 1.96 -7.04
C ARG A 64 -3.98 1.48 -5.91
N GLU A 65 -5.12 0.89 -6.26
CA GLU A 65 -6.06 0.28 -5.31
C GLU A 65 -5.44 -0.91 -4.58
N ALA A 66 -4.73 -1.79 -5.30
CA ALA A 66 -4.01 -2.91 -4.69
C ALA A 66 -2.92 -2.44 -3.73
N PHE A 67 -2.16 -1.42 -4.12
CA PHE A 67 -1.17 -0.78 -3.27
C PHE A 67 -1.81 -0.17 -2.03
N THR A 68 -2.94 0.52 -2.18
CA THR A 68 -3.67 1.12 -1.07
C THR A 68 -4.16 0.06 -0.08
N ARG A 69 -4.75 -1.05 -0.56
CA ARG A 69 -5.16 -2.18 0.28
C ARG A 69 -3.97 -2.80 1.01
N ALA A 70 -2.87 -3.05 0.30
CA ALA A 70 -1.63 -3.58 0.86
C ALA A 70 -1.10 -2.70 2.00
N VAL A 71 -1.09 -1.38 1.79
CA VAL A 71 -0.67 -0.41 2.81
C VAL A 71 -1.53 -0.51 4.06
N PHE A 72 -2.86 -0.63 3.94
CA PHE A 72 -3.72 -0.84 5.10
C PHE A 72 -3.43 -2.17 5.80
N HIS A 73 -3.12 -3.23 5.06
CA HIS A 73 -2.76 -4.53 5.60
C HIS A 73 -1.42 -4.52 6.36
N LEU A 74 -0.55 -3.52 6.18
CA LEU A 74 0.66 -3.36 6.99
C LEU A 74 0.37 -3.21 8.49
N ALA A 75 -0.83 -2.77 8.87
CA ALA A 75 -1.27 -2.72 10.27
C ALA A 75 -1.28 -4.11 10.94
N ALA A 76 -1.56 -5.18 10.19
CA ALA A 76 -1.50 -6.56 10.68
C ALA A 76 -0.06 -6.98 11.07
N TYR A 77 0.93 -6.33 10.47
CA TYR A 77 2.36 -6.52 10.75
C TYR A 77 2.91 -5.48 11.75
N ARG A 78 2.00 -4.76 12.45
CA ARG A 78 2.31 -3.74 13.47
C ARG A 78 2.97 -2.46 12.92
N TYR A 79 2.96 -2.27 11.60
CA TYR A 79 3.35 -0.99 11.02
C TYR A 79 2.22 0.03 11.11
N LYS A 80 2.58 1.28 11.37
CA LYS A 80 1.71 2.44 11.18
C LYS A 80 2.15 3.14 9.91
N VAL A 81 1.17 3.57 9.11
CA VAL A 81 1.41 4.29 7.87
C VAL A 81 0.86 5.71 7.97
N LYS A 82 1.56 6.66 7.38
CA LYS A 82 1.10 8.04 7.24
C LYS A 82 1.24 8.47 5.79
N ASP A 83 0.28 9.25 5.31
CA ASP A 83 0.39 9.91 4.02
C ASP A 83 1.48 10.99 4.09
N ASP A 84 2.33 11.01 3.08
CA ASP A 84 3.34 12.04 2.94
C ASP A 84 2.68 13.30 2.33
N PRO A 85 2.56 14.41 3.09
CA PRO A 85 1.76 15.57 2.68
C PRO A 85 2.32 16.30 1.46
N GLU A 86 3.54 15.99 1.02
CA GLU A 86 4.16 16.58 -0.18
C GLU A 86 3.79 15.81 -1.46
N THR A 87 3.11 14.67 -1.33
CA THR A 87 2.55 13.95 -2.46
C THR A 87 1.09 14.35 -2.62
N PRO A 88 0.69 15.13 -3.64
CA PRO A 88 -0.71 15.38 -3.90
C PRO A 88 -1.39 14.06 -4.26
N GLY A 89 -1.94 13.39 -3.25
CA GLY A 89 -2.98 12.42 -3.45
C GLY A 89 -4.11 13.17 -4.15
N ASN A 90 -4.33 12.86 -5.43
CA ASN A 90 -5.40 13.42 -6.24
C ASN A 90 -6.74 13.23 -5.52
N ALA A 91 -7.11 14.20 -4.67
CA ALA A 91 -8.40 14.33 -4.03
C ALA A 91 -9.32 15.02 -5.05
N GLU A 92 -9.60 14.32 -6.15
CA GLU A 92 -10.71 14.70 -7.02
C GLU A 92 -12.01 14.19 -6.38
N GLY A 93 -12.84 15.14 -5.96
CA GLY A 93 -14.28 14.95 -5.83
C GLY A 93 -14.82 14.68 -4.42
N ILE A 94 -15.11 15.75 -3.67
CA ILE A 94 -16.49 16.17 -3.37
C ILE A 94 -16.47 17.61 -2.84
N SER A 95 -16.36 18.57 -3.75
CA SER A 95 -16.94 19.89 -3.53
C SER A 95 -18.35 19.85 -4.11
N GLY A 96 -19.30 19.39 -3.31
CA GLY A 96 -20.73 19.46 -3.61
C GLY A 96 -21.34 20.60 -2.80
N GLN A 97 -21.95 21.53 -3.52
CA GLN A 97 -22.65 22.74 -3.06
C GLN A 97 -23.76 22.47 -2.05
#